data_AF-A0A942FRJ4-F1
#
_entry.id   AF-A0A942FRJ4-F1
#
_cell.length_a   1.000
_cell.length_b   1.000
_cell.length_c   1.000
_cell.angle_alpha   90.00
_cell.angle_beta   90.00
_cell.angle_gamma   90.00
#
_symmetry.space_group_name_H-M   'P 1'
#
loop_
_entity.id
_entity.type
_entity.pdbx_description
1 polymer ?
#
loop_
_entity_poly.entity_id
_entity_poly.type
_entity_poly.pdbx_seq_one_letter_code
_entity_poly.pdbx_strand_id
1 'polypeptide(L)'
;MLPGLKPVARLELASYPASLLPGGDEETIRLQSVHLSRFRTLRTVVAVYLLEHYPVPRPKGLLGHQQFTRLLAQLQLVLAGDRFESFRLAAAGRDSAVFQRLIGAIGQATGLRFDPDEGELLLRIRPAAWQATGWEVLARLTPRPLSARAWRVCNL
;
A
#
# COMPACT_ATOMS: atom_id res chain seq x y z
N MET A 1 -11.02 -3.63 -4.11
CA MET A 1 -11.60 -4.17 -5.37
C MET A 1 -12.97 -3.55 -5.54
N LEU A 2 -13.62 -3.68 -6.70
CA LEU A 2 -14.98 -3.16 -6.85
C LEU A 2 -15.99 -4.04 -6.08
N PRO A 3 -17.10 -3.48 -5.58
CA PRO A 3 -18.18 -4.25 -4.97
C PRO A 3 -18.62 -5.42 -5.87
N GLY A 4 -18.92 -6.56 -5.26
CA GLY A 4 -19.36 -7.77 -5.97
C GLY A 4 -18.25 -8.66 -6.56
N LEU A 5 -16.99 -8.20 -6.65
CA LEU A 5 -15.88 -9.02 -7.18
C LEU A 5 -15.19 -9.92 -6.14
N LYS A 6 -15.56 -9.81 -4.86
CA LYS A 6 -14.95 -10.59 -3.76
C LYS A 6 -14.98 -12.11 -3.97
N PRO A 7 -16.07 -12.74 -4.45
CA PRO A 7 -16.10 -14.18 -4.69
C PRO A 7 -15.13 -14.60 -5.81
N VAL A 8 -15.07 -13.84 -6.90
CA VAL A 8 -14.19 -14.11 -8.04
C VAL A 8 -12.72 -13.95 -7.66
N ALA A 9 -12.40 -12.90 -6.89
CA ALA A 9 -11.05 -12.69 -6.38
C ALA A 9 -10.60 -13.80 -5.44
N ARG A 10 -11.50 -14.35 -4.60
CA ARG A 10 -11.20 -15.51 -3.76
C ARG A 10 -10.89 -16.77 -4.58
N LEU A 11 -11.63 -16.99 -5.67
CA LEU A 11 -11.38 -18.13 -6.56
C LEU A 11 -10.01 -18.00 -7.25
N GLU A 12 -9.66 -16.81 -7.74
CA GLU A 12 -8.33 -16.56 -8.31
C GLU A 12 -7.22 -16.80 -7.27
N LEU A 13 -7.38 -16.26 -6.05
CA LEU A 13 -6.42 -16.40 -4.96
C LEU A 13 -6.20 -17.83 -4.48
N ALA A 14 -7.15 -18.75 -4.70
CA ALA A 14 -6.99 -20.15 -4.35
C ALA A 14 -5.81 -20.84 -5.08
N SER A 15 -5.39 -20.29 -6.23
CA SER A 15 -4.23 -20.77 -6.99
C SER A 15 -2.90 -20.12 -6.57
N TYR A 16 -2.92 -19.25 -5.56
CA TYR A 16 -1.73 -18.51 -5.09
C TYR A 16 -1.24 -19.06 -3.74
N PRO A 17 0.08 -19.02 -3.47
CA PRO A 17 0.65 -19.45 -2.20
C PRO A 17 0.40 -18.41 -1.10
N ALA A 18 -0.85 -18.30 -0.66
CA ALA A 18 -1.28 -17.38 0.39
C ALA A 18 -2.33 -18.01 1.31
N SER A 19 -2.28 -17.61 2.58
CA SER A 19 -3.34 -17.89 3.54
C SER A 19 -4.27 -16.69 3.62
N LEU A 20 -5.56 -16.87 3.38
CA LEU A 20 -6.56 -15.82 3.61
C LEU A 20 -6.67 -15.56 5.11
N LEU A 21 -6.58 -14.29 5.49
CA LEU A 21 -6.75 -13.87 6.88
C LEU A 21 -8.19 -13.43 7.13
N PRO A 22 -8.72 -13.66 8.35
CA PRO A 22 -9.98 -13.04 8.74
C PRO A 22 -9.86 -11.51 8.71
N GLY A 23 -10.97 -10.84 8.39
CA GLY A 23 -11.01 -9.40 8.18
C GLY A 23 -11.12 -8.99 6.72
N GLY A 24 -11.14 -7.66 6.48
CA GLY A 24 -11.53 -7.05 5.22
C GLY A 24 -13.03 -6.72 5.15
N ASP A 25 -13.36 -5.64 4.46
CA ASP A 25 -14.73 -5.20 4.13
C ASP A 25 -15.21 -5.83 2.81
N GLU A 26 -16.35 -5.41 2.26
CA GLU A 26 -16.86 -5.91 0.98
C GLU A 26 -15.88 -5.74 -0.18
N GLU A 27 -14.95 -4.79 -0.08
CA GLU A 27 -14.02 -4.39 -1.13
C GLU A 27 -12.57 -4.83 -0.86
N THR A 28 -12.29 -5.43 0.28
CA THR A 28 -10.93 -5.85 0.65
C THR A 28 -10.85 -7.32 1.08
N ILE A 29 -9.76 -7.96 0.68
CA ILE A 29 -9.37 -9.30 1.12
C ILE A 29 -8.00 -9.16 1.75
N ARG A 30 -7.83 -9.68 2.97
CA ARG A 30 -6.53 -9.78 3.63
C ARG A 30 -5.97 -11.17 3.41
N LEU A 31 -4.67 -11.23 3.20
CA LEU A 31 -3.94 -12.46 3.03
C LEU A 31 -2.54 -12.32 3.61
N GLN A 32 -1.93 -13.46 3.90
CA GLN A 32 -0.54 -13.58 4.29
C GLN A 32 0.19 -14.42 3.25
N SER A 33 1.35 -13.93 2.78
CA SER A 33 2.20 -14.67 1.85
C SER A 33 3.65 -14.22 1.98
N VAL A 34 4.58 -15.11 1.67
CA VAL A 34 6.01 -14.82 1.53
C VAL A 34 6.40 -14.47 0.09
N HIS A 35 5.49 -14.65 -0.89
CA HIS A 35 5.77 -14.49 -2.32
C HIS A 35 5.09 -13.24 -2.93
N LEU A 36 5.54 -12.04 -2.51
CA LEU A 36 4.93 -10.77 -2.93
C LEU A 36 4.85 -10.60 -4.47
N SER A 37 5.85 -11.09 -5.20
CA SER A 37 5.92 -10.94 -6.66
C SER A 37 4.76 -11.60 -7.40
N ARG A 38 4.22 -12.71 -6.88
CA ARG A 38 3.11 -13.44 -7.51
C ARG A 38 1.85 -12.56 -7.59
N PHE A 39 1.56 -11.75 -6.57
CA PHE A 39 0.31 -10.99 -6.52
C PHE A 39 0.25 -9.81 -7.50
N ARG A 40 1.36 -9.49 -8.17
CA ARG A 40 1.42 -8.44 -9.19
C ARG A 40 0.72 -8.84 -10.49
N THR A 41 0.41 -10.12 -10.69
CA THR A 41 -0.26 -10.63 -11.90
C THR A 41 -1.76 -10.91 -11.72
N LEU A 42 -2.32 -10.59 -10.55
CA LEU A 42 -3.75 -10.78 -10.30
C LEU A 42 -4.60 -9.97 -11.29
N ARG A 43 -5.68 -10.58 -11.78
CA ARG A 43 -6.52 -10.01 -12.85
C ARG A 43 -7.85 -9.49 -12.33
N THR A 44 -8.29 -9.96 -11.17
CA THR A 44 -9.62 -9.66 -10.61
C THR A 44 -9.61 -8.53 -9.58
N VAL A 45 -8.43 -8.11 -9.11
CA VAL A 45 -8.29 -7.07 -8.09
C VAL A 45 -7.79 -5.75 -8.71
N VAL A 46 -8.20 -4.63 -8.11
CA VAL A 46 -7.82 -3.29 -8.57
C VAL A 46 -6.36 -2.99 -8.22
N ALA A 47 -5.93 -3.35 -7.01
CA ALA A 47 -4.57 -3.11 -6.53
C ALA A 47 -4.27 -4.05 -5.36
N VAL A 48 -2.99 -4.35 -5.18
CA VAL A 48 -2.47 -5.12 -4.04
C VAL A 48 -1.58 -4.21 -3.21
N TYR A 49 -1.70 -4.31 -1.89
CA TYR A 49 -0.93 -3.51 -0.95
C TYR A 49 -0.16 -4.42 0.01
N LEU A 50 1.10 -4.07 0.27
CA LEU A 50 1.82 -4.56 1.43
C LEU A 50 1.39 -3.74 2.64
N LEU A 51 0.79 -4.40 3.63
CA LEU A 51 0.26 -3.78 4.84
C LEU A 51 1.16 -4.11 6.03
N GLU A 52 1.53 -3.08 6.80
CA GLU A 52 2.17 -3.24 8.10
C GLU A 52 1.44 -2.43 9.17
N HIS A 53 1.32 -3.01 10.37
CA HIS A 53 0.75 -2.38 11.56
C HIS A 53 1.86 -1.81 12.45
N TYR A 54 1.64 -0.59 12.90
CA TYR A 54 2.52 0.15 13.79
C TYR A 54 1.77 0.44 15.10
N PRO A 55 2.22 -0.15 16.24
CA PRO A 55 1.57 0.03 17.54
C PRO A 55 1.95 1.38 18.16
N VAL A 56 1.62 2.47 17.46
CA VAL A 56 1.86 3.85 17.90
C VAL A 56 0.54 4.58 18.12
N PRO A 57 0.40 5.43 19.15
CA PRO A 57 -0.88 6.10 19.43
C PRO A 57 -1.22 7.20 18.42
N ARG A 58 -0.20 7.81 17.79
CA ARG A 58 -0.35 8.93 16.85
C ARG A 58 0.57 8.76 15.64
N PRO A 59 0.25 9.34 14.47
CA PRO A 59 1.07 9.23 13.25
C PRO A 59 2.51 9.70 13.44
N LYS A 60 2.74 10.67 14.34
CA LYS A 60 4.09 11.17 14.68
C LYS A 60 5.01 10.04 15.16
N GLY A 61 4.47 8.98 15.76
CA GLY A 61 5.25 7.82 16.18
C GLY A 61 5.94 7.08 15.03
N LEU A 62 5.45 7.20 13.80
CA LEU A 62 6.09 6.64 12.60
C LEU A 62 7.45 7.27 12.30
N LEU A 63 7.70 8.50 12.77
CA LEU A 63 8.98 9.19 12.64
C LEU A 63 10.01 8.73 13.68
N GLY A 64 9.61 7.95 14.69
CA GLY A 64 10.54 7.39 15.66
C GLY A 64 11.49 6.39 14.99
N HIS A 65 12.78 6.43 15.32
CA HIS A 65 13.84 5.69 14.62
C HIS A 65 13.47 4.23 14.33
N GLN A 66 13.03 3.47 15.34
CA GLN A 66 12.65 2.06 15.17
C GLN A 66 11.50 1.87 14.18
N GLN A 67 10.44 2.68 14.27
CA GLN A 67 9.27 2.54 13.40
C GLN A 67 9.58 3.02 11.99
N PHE A 68 10.39 4.07 11.86
CA PHE A 68 10.82 4.58 10.58
C PHE A 68 11.72 3.59 9.84
N THR A 69 12.66 2.95 10.53
CA THR A 69 13.49 1.87 9.94
C THR A 69 12.64 0.71 9.44
N ARG A 70 11.61 0.30 10.20
CA ARG A 70 10.65 -0.72 9.75
C ARG A 70 9.86 -0.28 8.52
N LEU A 71 9.38 0.96 8.50
CA LEU A 71 8.73 1.55 7.35
C LEU A 71 9.63 1.52 6.12
N LEU A 72 10.89 1.91 6.25
CA LEU A 72 11.84 1.84 5.13
C LEU A 72 12.06 0.41 4.64
N ALA A 73 12.16 -0.58 5.55
CA ALA A 73 12.27 -1.98 5.16
C ALA A 73 11.02 -2.46 4.38
N GLN A 74 9.82 -2.08 4.82
CA GLN A 74 8.57 -2.34 4.09
C GLN A 74 8.59 -1.72 2.69
N LEU A 75 9.03 -0.46 2.57
CA LEU A 75 9.11 0.23 1.28
C LEU A 75 10.15 -0.42 0.36
N GLN A 76 11.31 -0.81 0.89
CA GLN A 76 12.35 -1.51 0.13
C GLN A 76 11.83 -2.81 -0.50
N LEU A 77 10.99 -3.58 0.18
CA LEU A 77 10.35 -4.77 -0.39
C LEU A 77 9.45 -4.45 -1.59
N VAL A 78 8.77 -3.30 -1.57
CA VAL A 78 7.91 -2.85 -2.67
C VAL A 78 8.77 -2.37 -3.85
N LEU A 79 9.75 -1.51 -3.56
CA LEU A 79 10.67 -0.92 -4.53
C LEU A 79 11.57 -1.98 -5.20
N ALA A 80 11.89 -3.08 -4.53
CA ALA A 80 12.70 -4.15 -5.12
C ALA A 80 12.00 -4.88 -6.28
N GLY A 81 10.67 -4.81 -6.38
CA GLY A 81 9.95 -5.54 -7.43
C GLY A 81 9.39 -4.70 -8.58
N ASP A 82 9.40 -3.36 -8.48
CA ASP A 82 9.01 -2.47 -9.58
C ASP A 82 9.87 -1.21 -9.62
N ARG A 83 9.78 -0.47 -10.72
CA ARG A 83 10.39 0.86 -10.80
C ARG A 83 9.38 1.92 -10.40
N PHE A 84 9.80 2.81 -9.50
CA PHE A 84 9.04 3.95 -9.04
C PHE A 84 9.96 5.18 -9.09
N GLU A 85 9.47 6.29 -9.62
CA GLU A 85 10.21 7.55 -9.66
C GLU A 85 9.66 8.56 -8.65
N SER A 86 8.39 8.40 -8.30
CA SER A 86 7.68 9.29 -7.39
C SER A 86 6.77 8.53 -6.45
N PHE A 87 6.34 9.20 -5.39
CA PHE A 87 5.38 8.67 -4.44
C PHE A 87 4.36 9.72 -4.03
N ARG A 88 3.19 9.24 -3.63
CA ARG A 88 2.12 10.06 -3.04
C ARG A 88 1.62 9.43 -1.76
N LEU A 89 1.11 10.29 -0.87
CA LEU A 89 0.62 9.89 0.45
C LEU A 89 -0.86 10.23 0.58
N ALA A 90 -1.66 9.20 0.82
CA ALA A 90 -3.07 9.31 1.13
C ALA A 90 -3.31 9.04 2.61
N ALA A 91 -3.64 10.10 3.35
CA ALA A 91 -4.00 10.03 4.76
C ALA A 91 -5.00 11.13 5.11
N ALA A 92 -5.84 10.89 6.11
CA ALA A 92 -6.65 11.95 6.69
C ALA A 92 -5.71 12.99 7.35
N GLY A 93 -5.84 14.25 6.95
CA GLY A 93 -4.97 15.32 7.41
C GLY A 93 -3.56 15.30 6.80
N ARG A 94 -3.39 14.81 5.56
CA ARG A 94 -2.10 14.78 4.82
C ARG A 94 -1.33 16.10 4.83
N ASP A 95 -2.03 17.23 4.96
CA ASP A 95 -1.45 18.58 4.96
C ASP A 95 -0.91 18.99 6.34
N SER A 96 -1.10 18.15 7.37
CA SER A 96 -0.55 18.41 8.71
C SER A 96 0.98 18.33 8.72
N ALA A 97 1.60 19.12 9.62
CA ALA A 97 3.05 19.16 9.78
C ALA A 97 3.69 17.79 10.06
N VAL A 98 2.94 16.86 10.68
CA VAL A 98 3.41 15.50 10.93
C VAL A 98 3.57 14.71 9.62
N PHE A 99 2.58 14.75 8.74
CA PHE A 99 2.65 14.06 7.46
C PHE A 99 3.63 14.74 6.50
N GLN A 100 3.74 16.06 6.51
CA GLN A 100 4.75 16.77 5.72
C GLN A 100 6.19 16.38 6.12
N ARG A 101 6.46 16.23 7.43
CA ARG A 101 7.75 15.69 7.90
C ARG A 101 7.97 14.24 7.47
N LEU A 102 6.94 13.41 7.54
CA LEU A 102 7.03 12.01 7.12
C LEU A 102 7.29 11.90 5.61
N ILE A 103 6.62 12.72 4.80
CA ILE A 103 6.86 12.84 3.36
C ILE A 103 8.32 13.21 3.10
N GLY A 104 8.83 14.26 3.74
CA GLY A 104 10.23 14.67 3.59
C GLY A 104 11.22 13.57 3.98
N ALA A 105 10.98 12.90 5.11
CA ALA A 105 11.85 11.81 5.58
C ALA A 105 11.84 10.61 4.62
N ILE A 106 10.66 10.21 4.11
CA ILE A 106 10.55 9.12 3.13
C ILE A 106 11.26 9.50 1.83
N GLY A 107 11.01 10.70 1.29
CA GLY A 107 11.65 11.17 0.06
C GLY A 107 13.18 11.18 0.20
N GLN A 108 13.70 11.69 1.32
CA GLN A 108 15.14 11.70 1.61
C GLN A 108 15.73 10.28 1.69
N ALA A 109 15.05 9.35 2.36
CA ALA A 109 15.56 8.01 2.60
C ALA A 109 15.43 7.07 1.38
N THR A 110 14.43 7.30 0.52
CA THR A 110 14.15 6.45 -0.64
C THR A 110 14.67 7.03 -1.96
N GLY A 111 14.93 8.34 -2.02
CA GLY A 111 15.26 9.06 -3.25
C GLY A 111 14.07 9.34 -4.16
N LEU A 112 12.85 8.95 -3.78
CA LEU A 112 11.65 9.18 -4.58
C LEU A 112 11.19 10.64 -4.48
N ARG A 113 10.76 11.20 -5.61
CA ARG A 113 10.13 12.53 -5.64
C ARG A 113 8.73 12.45 -5.02
N PHE A 114 8.39 13.36 -4.12
CA PHE A 114 7.01 13.50 -3.68
C PHE A 114 6.18 14.21 -4.75
N ASP A 115 5.10 13.57 -5.17
CA ASP A 115 4.12 14.13 -6.10
C ASP A 115 2.72 13.81 -5.56
N PRO A 116 1.98 14.79 -5.00
CA PRO A 116 0.73 14.53 -4.29
C PRO A 116 -0.40 14.00 -5.19
N ASP A 117 -0.33 14.25 -6.49
CA ASP A 117 -1.40 13.98 -7.44
C ASP A 117 -1.08 12.75 -8.29
N GLU A 118 0.12 12.74 -8.90
CA GLU A 118 0.53 11.73 -9.88
C GLU A 118 1.56 10.73 -9.31
N GLY A 119 1.94 10.83 -8.04
CA GLY A 119 2.98 9.99 -7.45
C GLY A 119 2.73 8.48 -7.62
N GLU A 120 3.68 7.77 -8.23
CA GLU A 120 3.49 6.37 -8.68
C GLU A 120 3.32 5.39 -7.51
N LEU A 121 4.18 5.48 -6.51
CA LEU A 121 4.04 4.70 -5.28
C LEU A 121 2.95 5.34 -4.42
N LEU A 122 1.82 4.64 -4.29
CA LEU A 122 0.75 5.06 -3.39
C LEU A 122 0.99 4.48 -1.99
N LEU A 123 1.25 5.37 -1.03
CA LEU A 123 1.26 5.06 0.41
C LEU A 123 -0.04 5.51 1.04
N ARG A 124 -0.74 4.61 1.72
CA ARG A 124 -1.92 4.94 2.52
C ARG A 124 -1.59 4.79 3.99
N ILE A 125 -1.90 5.82 4.78
CA ILE A 125 -1.72 5.81 6.22
C ILE A 125 -3.05 6.08 6.89
N ARG A 126 -3.47 5.15 7.74
CA ARG A 126 -4.79 5.21 8.40
C ARG A 126 -4.73 4.61 9.81
N PRO A 127 -5.70 4.95 10.69
CA PRO A 127 -5.89 4.20 11.93
C PRO A 127 -6.03 2.71 11.64
N ALA A 128 -5.53 1.88 12.56
CA ALA A 128 -5.63 0.43 12.42
C ALA A 128 -7.10 0.00 12.34
N ALA A 129 -7.48 -0.68 11.26
CA ALA A 129 -8.86 -1.09 11.05
C ALA A 129 -9.21 -2.39 11.79
N TRP A 130 -8.21 -3.20 12.14
CA TRP A 130 -8.40 -4.54 12.70
C TRP A 130 -7.62 -4.80 14.00
N GLN A 131 -6.99 -3.76 14.55
CA GLN A 131 -6.33 -3.79 15.84
C GLN A 131 -6.95 -2.68 16.70
N ALA A 132 -7.09 -2.92 18.00
CA ALA A 132 -7.72 -1.96 18.91
C ALA A 132 -7.01 -0.59 18.95
N THR A 133 -5.71 -0.57 18.67
CA THR A 133 -4.89 0.64 18.63
C THR A 133 -3.83 0.56 17.53
N GLY A 134 -3.28 1.71 17.16
CA GLY A 134 -2.17 1.80 16.21
C GLY A 134 -2.56 2.40 14.87
N TRP A 135 -1.60 2.33 13.96
CA TRP A 135 -1.71 2.84 12.59
C TRP A 135 -1.32 1.75 11.60
N GLU A 136 -1.95 1.76 10.44
CA GLU A 136 -1.58 0.92 9.31
C GLU A 136 -0.93 1.78 8.23
N VAL A 137 0.15 1.24 7.67
CA VAL A 137 0.74 1.75 6.44
C VAL A 137 0.58 0.70 5.34
N LEU A 138 -0.07 1.10 4.26
CA LEU A 138 -0.28 0.28 3.09
C LEU A 138 0.53 0.84 1.92
N ALA A 139 1.47 0.08 1.40
CA ALA A 139 2.26 0.43 0.22
C ALA A 139 1.78 -0.38 -0.99
N ARG A 140 1.33 0.29 -2.05
CA ARG A 140 0.85 -0.39 -3.26
C ARG A 140 2.01 -1.11 -3.95
N LEU A 141 1.82 -2.38 -4.32
CA LEU A 141 2.89 -3.20 -4.92
C LEU A 141 3.29 -2.77 -6.33
N THR A 142 2.41 -2.05 -7.05
CA THR A 142 2.60 -1.66 -8.46
C THR A 142 2.45 -0.14 -8.65
N PRO A 143 3.18 0.47 -9.60
CA PRO A 143 3.11 1.91 -9.93
C PRO A 143 1.72 2.36 -10.37
N ARG A 144 1.00 1.52 -11.10
CA ARG A 144 -0.39 1.75 -11.49
C ARG A 144 -1.30 0.66 -10.92
N PRO A 145 -2.60 0.94 -10.69
CA PRO A 145 -3.56 -0.11 -10.38
C PRO A 145 -3.52 -1.23 -11.42
N LEU A 146 -3.69 -2.49 -11.01
CA LEU A 146 -3.74 -3.65 -11.92
C LEU A 146 -4.90 -3.58 -12.91
N SER A 147 -5.91 -2.77 -12.61
CA SER A 147 -7.01 -2.44 -13.51
C SER A 147 -6.63 -1.46 -14.64
N ALA A 148 -5.53 -0.71 -14.50
CA ALA A 148 -5.01 0.19 -15.52
C ALA A 148 -4.18 -0.61 -16.54
N ARG A 149 -4.84 -1.26 -17.49
CA ARG A 149 -4.18 -2.01 -18.57
C ARG A 149 -3.75 -1.08 -19.71
N ALA A 150 -2.62 -1.39 -20.35
CA ALA A 150 -2.00 -0.60 -21.41
C ALA A 150 -2.92 -0.27 -22.61
N TRP A 151 -3.94 -1.08 -22.88
CA TRP A 151 -4.88 -0.85 -23.98
C TRP A 151 -5.99 0.17 -23.64
N ARG A 152 -6.15 0.56 -22.37
CA ARG A 152 -7.04 1.67 -21.97
C ARG A 152 -6.27 2.98 -22.07
N VAL A 153 -5.94 3.37 -23.30
CA VAL A 153 -5.61 4.76 -23.63
C VAL A 153 -6.96 5.46 -23.77
N CYS A 154 -7.18 6.56 -23.03
CA CYS A 154 -8.30 7.43 -23.33
C CYS A 154 -8.07 7.98 -24.74
N ASN A 155 -8.85 7.54 -25.72
CA ASN A 155 -9.04 8.33 -26.92
C ASN A 155 -9.81 9.58 -26.47
N LEU A 156 -9.11 10.71 -26.36
CA LEU A 156 -9.73 12.03 -26.37
C LEU A 156 -10.15 12.36 -27.81
#